data_AF-A0AAW5SR16-F1
#
_entry.id   AF-A0AAW5SR16-F1
#
_cell.length_a   1.000
_cell.length_b   1.000
_cell.length_c   1.000
_cell.angle_alpha   90.00
_cell.angle_beta   90.00
_cell.angle_gamma   90.00
#
_symmetry.space_group_name_H-M   'P 1'
#
loop_
_entity.id
_entity.type
_entity.pdbx_description
1 polymer ?
#
loop_
_entity_poly.entity_id
_entity_poly.type
_entity_poly.pdbx_seq_one_letter_code
_entity_poly.pdbx_strand_id
1 'polypeptide(L)'
;MVKTLSGRRWLVAALCAVIGMVAGLLIAYVLLGHSKRYAAQATLAMLPASYIPTSEAAQYWDVLNHGQATRSAAIVFGQSTWLQSAAAAANVPPSELTMSAGAVRDTTLIEVSVEAGSPEAAEAALSSVLSDASGPATTVAGPFRLEVVRPPAGSAQALGPGGLQAYGAAGLAGLALGAGVGLLVGRRAGSRNPESSEYARHAAGSRYADTAEESTLHTEPMSPEPTSR
;
A
#
# COMPACT_ATOMS: atom_id res chain seq x y z
N MET A 1 9.52 -14.80 -35.00
CA MET A 1 9.40 -16.25 -34.72
C MET A 1 9.19 -16.47 -33.23
N VAL A 2 7.94 -16.46 -32.76
CA VAL A 2 7.62 -16.76 -31.36
C VAL A 2 7.55 -18.28 -31.23
N LYS A 3 8.62 -18.89 -30.72
CA LYS A 3 8.64 -20.32 -30.38
C LYS A 3 7.51 -20.57 -29.37
N THR A 4 6.49 -21.31 -29.79
CA THR A 4 5.37 -21.74 -28.97
C THR A 4 5.88 -22.62 -27.82
N LEU A 5 6.15 -22.02 -26.67
CA LEU A 5 6.36 -22.75 -25.43
C LEU A 5 5.05 -23.48 -25.07
N SER A 6 5.15 -24.79 -24.89
CA SER A 6 4.09 -25.72 -24.45
C SER A 6 3.00 -25.05 -23.60
N GLY A 7 1.74 -25.11 -24.07
CA GLY A 7 0.59 -24.45 -23.45
C GLY A 7 0.39 -24.76 -21.97
N ARG A 8 0.88 -25.90 -21.48
CA ARG A 8 0.83 -26.30 -20.08
C ARG A 8 1.73 -25.45 -19.17
N ARG A 9 2.87 -24.95 -19.67
CA ARG A 9 3.75 -24.02 -18.95
C ARG A 9 3.15 -22.61 -18.86
N TRP A 10 2.47 -22.20 -19.92
CA TRP A 10 1.76 -20.92 -19.97
C TRP A 10 0.53 -20.94 -19.04
N LEU A 11 -0.17 -22.07 -18.95
CA LEU A 11 -1.29 -22.27 -18.02
C LEU A 11 -0.86 -22.14 -16.55
N VAL A 12 0.27 -22.75 -16.16
CA VAL A 12 0.81 -22.64 -14.80
C VAL A 12 1.24 -21.20 -14.49
N ALA A 13 1.87 -20.51 -15.43
CA ALA A 13 2.24 -19.11 -15.27
C ALA A 13 1.01 -18.19 -15.14
N ALA A 14 -0.02 -18.42 -15.95
CA ALA A 14 -1.29 -17.69 -15.87
C ALA A 14 -2.01 -17.93 -14.55
N LEU A 15 -2.06 -19.18 -14.06
CA LEU A 15 -2.69 -19.51 -12.79
C LEU A 15 -1.97 -18.84 -11.60
N CYS A 16 -0.65 -18.90 -11.56
CA CYS A 16 0.14 -18.20 -10.53
C CYS A 16 0.00 -16.67 -10.62
N ALA A 17 -0.11 -16.10 -11.83
CA ALA A 17 -0.36 -14.67 -12.01
C ALA A 17 -1.72 -14.24 -11.47
N VAL A 18 -2.78 -15.03 -11.72
CA VAL A 18 -4.12 -14.78 -11.18
C VAL A 18 -4.12 -14.90 -9.66
N ILE A 19 -3.48 -15.93 -9.10
CA ILE A 19 -3.37 -16.09 -7.63
C ILE A 19 -2.59 -14.92 -7.02
N GLY A 20 -1.48 -14.51 -7.63
CA GLY A 20 -0.69 -13.36 -7.19
C GLY A 20 -1.49 -12.04 -7.24
N MET A 21 -2.29 -11.84 -8.28
CA MET A 21 -3.19 -10.69 -8.41
C MET A 21 -4.26 -10.69 -7.30
N VAL A 22 -4.92 -11.82 -7.06
CA VAL A 22 -5.94 -11.95 -6.01
C VAL A 22 -5.33 -11.74 -4.62
N ALA A 23 -4.15 -12.31 -4.36
CA ALA A 23 -3.44 -12.09 -3.11
C ALA A 23 -3.02 -10.62 -2.93
N GLY A 24 -2.51 -9.96 -3.97
CA GLY A 24 -2.17 -8.54 -3.95
C GLY A 24 -3.38 -7.64 -3.67
N LEU A 25 -4.54 -7.94 -4.27
CA LEU A 25 -5.80 -7.26 -4.01
C LEU A 25 -6.29 -7.48 -2.56
N LEU A 26 -6.18 -8.70 -2.04
CA LEU A 26 -6.54 -9.03 -0.65
C LEU A 26 -5.66 -8.29 0.36
N ILE A 27 -4.35 -8.27 0.14
CA ILE A 27 -3.40 -7.54 0.98
C ILE A 27 -3.72 -6.04 0.94
N ALA A 28 -3.93 -5.46 -0.25
CA ALA A 28 -4.33 -4.07 -0.37
C ALA A 28 -5.65 -3.78 0.33
N TYR A 29 -6.64 -4.66 0.22
CA TYR A 29 -7.93 -4.51 0.90
C TYR A 29 -7.79 -4.50 2.42
N VAL A 30 -7.00 -5.41 3.00
CA VAL A 30 -6.78 -5.47 4.45
C VAL A 30 -6.02 -4.25 4.95
N LEU A 31 -5.00 -3.80 4.21
CA LEU A 31 -4.22 -2.61 4.55
C LEU A 31 -5.04 -1.32 4.42
N LEU A 32 -5.78 -1.14 3.32
CA LEU A 32 -6.61 0.05 3.11
C LEU A 32 -7.87 0.06 3.99
N GLY A 33 -8.41 -1.11 4.32
CA GLY A 33 -9.60 -1.25 5.17
C GLY A 33 -9.41 -0.70 6.59
N HIS A 34 -8.17 -0.71 7.10
CA HIS A 34 -7.82 -0.18 8.42
C HIS A 34 -7.46 1.31 8.44
N SER A 35 -7.40 1.98 7.28
CA SER A 35 -6.84 3.33 7.17
C SER A 35 -7.82 4.32 6.56
N LYS A 36 -9.06 4.34 7.05
CA LYS A 36 -9.97 5.46 6.77
C LYS A 36 -9.61 6.61 7.69
N ARG A 37 -8.83 7.56 7.19
CA ARG A 37 -8.54 8.81 7.88
C ARG A 37 -9.50 9.88 7.37
N TYR A 38 -9.91 10.79 8.22
CA TYR A 38 -10.74 11.94 7.86
C TYR A 38 -10.06 13.20 8.39
N ALA A 39 -9.95 14.23 7.58
CA ALA A 39 -9.51 15.56 8.01
C ALA A 39 -10.70 16.50 8.11
N ALA A 40 -10.93 17.06 9.30
CA ALA A 40 -11.75 18.25 9.48
C ALA A 40 -10.85 19.48 9.36
N GLN A 41 -11.40 20.54 8.75
CA GLN A 41 -10.71 21.81 8.54
C GLN A 41 -11.55 22.98 9.08
N ALA A 42 -10.89 23.94 9.71
CA ALA A 42 -11.47 25.19 10.13
C ALA A 42 -10.59 26.34 9.66
N THR A 43 -11.23 27.43 9.25
CA THR A 43 -10.54 28.64 8.81
C THR A 43 -10.90 29.77 9.75
N LEU A 44 -9.88 30.39 10.33
CA LEU A 44 -9.99 31.58 11.15
C LEU A 44 -9.41 32.76 10.39
N ALA A 45 -10.05 33.92 10.50
CA ALA A 45 -9.48 35.19 10.10
C ALA A 45 -9.01 35.94 11.34
N MET A 46 -7.90 36.64 11.18
CA MET A 46 -7.44 37.61 12.15
C MET A 46 -7.87 39.00 11.74
N LEU A 47 -8.45 39.74 12.69
CA LEU A 47 -8.93 41.10 12.49
C LEU A 47 -8.38 42.02 13.58
N PRO A 48 -8.23 43.33 13.31
CA PRO A 48 -7.95 44.33 14.34
C PRO A 48 -9.01 44.26 15.45
N ALA A 49 -8.65 44.51 16.70
CA ALA A 49 -9.64 44.50 17.78
C ALA A 49 -10.76 45.54 17.57
N SER A 50 -11.97 45.23 18.02
CA SER A 50 -13.17 46.07 17.81
C SER A 50 -13.15 47.41 18.54
N TYR A 51 -12.25 47.59 19.51
CA TYR A 51 -12.04 48.85 20.21
C TYR A 51 -11.12 49.84 19.47
N ILE A 52 -10.48 49.42 18.37
CA ILE A 52 -9.59 50.27 17.58
C ILE A 52 -10.43 51.11 16.59
N PRO A 53 -10.31 52.45 16.61
CA PRO A 53 -11.03 53.29 15.67
C PRO A 53 -10.60 53.01 14.22
N THR A 54 -11.55 53.07 13.29
CA THR A 54 -11.33 52.73 11.86
C THR A 54 -10.27 53.59 11.18
N SER A 55 -9.95 54.77 11.72
CA SER A 55 -8.86 55.64 11.26
C SER A 55 -7.47 55.04 11.50
N GLU A 56 -7.30 54.23 12.54
CA GLU A 56 -6.03 53.57 12.90
C GLU A 56 -5.98 52.12 12.39
N ALA A 57 -7.14 51.52 12.12
CA ALA A 57 -7.26 50.15 11.63
C ALA A 57 -6.43 49.87 10.37
N ALA A 58 -6.23 50.86 9.50
CA ALA A 58 -5.41 50.71 8.28
C ALA A 58 -3.95 50.32 8.59
N GLN A 59 -3.35 50.86 9.65
CA GLN A 59 -1.98 50.51 10.07
C GLN A 59 -1.92 49.07 10.63
N TYR A 60 -2.97 48.66 11.33
CA TYR A 60 -3.10 47.29 11.86
C TYR A 60 -3.34 46.25 10.75
N TRP A 61 -4.07 46.61 9.70
CA TRP A 61 -4.22 45.78 8.51
C TRP A 61 -2.89 45.59 7.77
N ASP A 62 -2.03 46.60 7.75
CA ASP A 62 -0.69 46.48 7.17
C ASP A 62 0.15 45.45 7.95
N VAL A 63 0.16 45.52 9.29
CA VAL A 63 0.84 44.52 10.14
C VAL A 63 0.27 43.11 9.96
N LEU A 64 -1.05 42.98 9.80
CA LEU A 64 -1.70 41.71 9.53
C LEU A 64 -1.34 41.13 8.15
N ASN A 65 -1.21 41.97 7.13
CA ASN A 65 -0.76 41.55 5.79
C ASN A 65 0.69 41.06 5.78
N HIS A 66 1.53 41.57 6.68
CA HIS A 66 2.90 41.07 6.88
C HIS A 66 2.95 39.71 7.62
N GLY A 67 1.81 39.22 8.12
CA GLY A 67 1.60 37.81 8.52
C GLY A 67 2.29 37.35 9.81
N GLN A 68 3.02 38.22 10.52
CA GLN A 68 3.74 37.84 11.75
C GLN A 68 2.79 37.45 12.88
N ALA A 69 1.75 38.25 13.13
CA ALA A 69 0.72 37.93 14.11
C ALA A 69 -0.02 36.62 13.76
N THR A 70 -0.35 36.44 12.48
CA THR A 70 -1.03 35.25 11.93
C THR A 70 -0.21 33.99 12.13
N ARG A 71 1.11 34.04 11.91
CA ARG A 71 2.01 32.92 12.17
C ARG A 71 2.11 32.60 13.66
N SER A 72 2.24 33.60 14.52
CA SER A 72 2.32 33.37 15.98
C SER A 72 1.06 32.71 16.52
N ALA A 73 -0.12 33.17 16.10
CA ALA A 73 -1.38 32.54 16.46
C ALA A 73 -1.48 31.10 15.91
N ALA A 74 -1.09 30.87 14.66
CA ALA A 74 -1.07 29.53 14.06
C ALA A 74 -0.14 28.57 14.82
N ILE A 75 1.02 29.04 15.29
CA ILE A 75 1.94 28.23 16.12
C ILE A 75 1.26 27.79 17.42
N VAL A 76 0.49 28.68 18.06
CA VAL A 76 -0.27 28.33 19.28
C VAL A 76 -1.31 27.25 18.98
N PHE A 77 -2.07 27.38 17.89
CA PHE A 77 -3.03 26.36 17.46
C PHE A 77 -2.37 25.01 17.13
N GLY A 78 -1.11 25.00 16.70
CA GLY A 78 -0.36 23.79 16.37
C GLY A 78 0.25 23.05 17.56
N GLN A 79 0.08 23.53 18.79
CA GLN A 79 0.73 22.93 19.97
C GLN A 79 0.09 21.59 20.36
N SER A 80 0.92 20.59 20.66
CA SER A 80 0.47 19.26 21.09
C SER A 80 -0.28 19.26 22.43
N THR A 81 -0.20 20.35 23.21
CA THR A 81 -0.94 20.50 24.47
C THR A 81 -2.46 20.40 24.28
N TRP A 82 -2.98 20.77 23.10
CA TRP A 82 -4.40 20.71 22.78
C TRP A 82 -4.88 19.31 22.36
N LEU A 83 -3.96 18.40 22.01
CA LEU A 83 -4.33 17.05 21.56
C LEU A 83 -5.01 16.24 22.66
N GLN A 84 -4.63 16.44 23.93
CA GLN A 84 -5.20 15.70 25.05
C GLN A 84 -6.68 16.07 25.27
N SER A 85 -7.02 17.37 25.25
CA SER A 85 -8.41 17.83 25.40
C SER A 85 -9.24 17.50 24.16
N ALA A 86 -8.66 17.64 22.96
CA ALA A 86 -9.28 17.26 21.70
C ALA A 86 -9.61 15.75 21.64
N ALA A 87 -8.71 14.90 22.10
CA ALA A 87 -8.90 13.45 22.21
C ALA A 87 -10.05 13.11 23.18
N ALA A 88 -10.12 13.78 24.33
CA ALA A 88 -11.19 13.60 25.30
C ALA A 88 -12.56 14.03 24.72
N ALA A 89 -12.62 15.15 24.00
CA ALA A 89 -13.85 15.64 23.36
C ALA A 89 -14.33 14.72 22.23
N ALA A 90 -13.41 14.12 21.48
CA ALA A 90 -13.71 13.19 20.39
C ALA A 90 -13.86 11.72 20.84
N ASN A 91 -13.64 11.43 22.12
CA ASN A 91 -13.68 10.08 22.70
C ASN A 91 -12.79 9.06 21.95
N VAL A 92 -11.61 9.51 21.52
CA VAL A 92 -10.61 8.68 20.80
C VAL A 92 -9.24 8.78 21.46
N PRO A 93 -8.36 7.78 21.29
CA PRO A 93 -6.99 7.86 21.77
C PRO A 93 -6.21 9.03 21.12
N PRO A 94 -5.34 9.74 21.86
CA PRO A 94 -4.53 10.83 21.28
C PRO A 94 -3.63 10.37 20.14
N SER A 95 -3.22 9.09 20.14
CA SER A 95 -2.41 8.47 19.07
C SER A 95 -3.15 8.34 17.73
N GLU A 96 -4.48 8.46 17.73
CA GLU A 96 -5.30 8.41 16.52
C GLU A 96 -5.57 9.80 15.95
N LEU A 97 -5.26 10.86 16.70
CA LEU A 97 -5.41 12.24 16.27
C LEU A 97 -4.09 12.78 15.72
N THR A 98 -4.18 13.53 14.64
CA THR A 98 -3.06 14.33 14.12
C THR A 98 -3.56 15.73 13.86
N MET A 99 -2.86 16.73 14.41
CA MET A 99 -3.26 18.13 14.28
C MET A 99 -2.18 18.90 13.54
N SER A 100 -2.62 19.81 12.68
CA SER A 100 -1.77 20.76 11.98
C SER A 100 -2.46 22.11 11.97
N ALA A 101 -1.67 23.17 12.14
CA ALA A 101 -2.15 24.55 12.04
C ALA A 101 -1.13 25.36 11.25
N GLY A 102 -1.63 26.18 10.32
CA GLY A 102 -0.80 26.98 9.43
C GLY A 102 -1.43 28.33 9.13
N ALA A 103 -0.60 29.37 9.08
CA ALA A 103 -1.01 30.64 8.51
C ALA A 103 -0.94 30.56 6.98
N VAL A 104 -2.00 30.95 6.30
CA VAL A 104 -2.01 31.06 4.83
C VAL A 104 -1.11 32.24 4.46
N ARG A 105 -0.12 31.99 3.59
CA ARG A 105 0.92 32.99 3.25
C ARG A 105 0.30 34.29 2.75
N ASP A 106 0.86 35.40 3.23
CA ASP A 106 0.51 36.76 2.82
C ASP A 106 -0.98 37.08 3.00
N THR A 107 -1.63 36.42 3.98
CA THR A 107 -3.02 36.66 4.36
C THR A 107 -3.20 36.71 5.87
N THR A 108 -4.38 37.13 6.30
CA THR A 108 -4.82 37.12 7.69
C THR A 108 -5.51 35.80 8.10
N LEU A 109 -5.46 34.78 7.23
CA LEU A 109 -6.15 33.51 7.43
C LEU A 109 -5.25 32.48 8.12
N ILE A 110 -5.83 31.75 9.05
CA ILE A 110 -5.25 30.60 9.75
C ILE A 110 -6.10 29.39 9.40
N GLU A 111 -5.46 28.36 8.89
CA GLU A 111 -6.07 27.07 8.64
C GLU A 111 -5.65 26.11 9.75
N VAL A 112 -6.62 25.50 10.40
CA VAL A 112 -6.40 24.47 11.43
C VAL A 112 -7.10 23.21 10.95
N SER A 113 -6.36 22.10 10.94
CA SER A 113 -6.85 20.81 10.51
C SER A 113 -6.58 19.75 11.56
N VAL A 114 -7.56 18.88 11.79
CA VAL A 114 -7.42 17.69 12.64
C VAL A 114 -7.80 16.45 11.84
N GLU A 115 -6.95 15.45 11.89
CA GLU A 115 -7.16 14.13 11.29
C GLU A 115 -7.58 13.13 12.36
N ALA A 116 -8.61 12.32 12.07
CA ALA A 116 -9.09 11.26 12.94
C ALA A 116 -9.56 10.03 12.15
N GLY A 117 -9.89 8.93 12.84
CA GLY A 117 -10.44 7.71 12.24
C GLY A 117 -11.91 7.81 11.82
N SER A 118 -12.62 8.85 12.26
CA SER A 118 -14.01 9.13 11.88
C SER A 118 -14.21 10.62 11.61
N PRO A 119 -15.18 10.99 10.75
CA PRO A 119 -15.48 12.40 10.49
C PRO A 119 -15.98 13.11 11.76
N GLU A 120 -16.83 12.47 12.55
CA GLU A 120 -17.38 13.06 13.78
C GLU A 120 -16.28 13.32 14.82
N ALA A 121 -15.31 12.40 14.96
CA ALA A 121 -14.20 12.58 15.87
C ALA A 121 -13.29 13.73 15.43
N ALA A 122 -13.03 13.88 14.12
CA ALA A 122 -12.23 14.98 13.59
C ALA A 122 -12.89 16.35 13.86
N GLU A 123 -14.21 16.45 13.64
CA GLU A 123 -14.96 17.69 13.85
C GLU A 123 -15.09 18.05 15.33
N ALA A 124 -15.35 17.06 16.19
CA ALA A 124 -15.43 17.26 17.64
C ALA A 124 -14.08 17.66 18.24
N ALA A 125 -13.01 16.98 17.85
CA ALA A 125 -11.65 17.31 18.27
C ALA A 125 -11.28 18.73 17.84
N LEU A 126 -11.50 19.09 16.58
CA LEU A 126 -11.19 20.41 16.06
C LEU A 126 -12.02 21.51 16.76
N SER A 127 -13.30 21.26 17.04
CA SER A 127 -14.15 22.19 17.80
C SER A 127 -13.61 22.44 19.22
N SER A 128 -13.13 21.40 19.90
CA SER A 128 -12.49 21.53 21.22
C SER A 128 -11.20 22.35 21.14
N VAL A 129 -10.35 22.08 20.15
CA VAL A 129 -9.10 22.85 19.94
C VAL A 129 -9.41 24.33 19.73
N LEU A 130 -10.41 24.67 18.92
CA LEU A 130 -10.77 26.07 18.68
C LEU A 130 -11.29 26.74 19.96
N SER A 131 -12.06 26.02 20.78
CA SER A 131 -12.53 26.53 22.07
C SER A 131 -11.37 26.81 23.03
N ASP A 132 -10.45 25.85 23.18
CA ASP A 132 -9.38 25.92 24.17
C ASP A 132 -8.23 26.85 23.74
N ALA A 133 -7.86 26.84 22.46
CA ALA A 133 -6.71 27.56 21.94
C ALA A 133 -7.03 29.01 21.53
N SER A 134 -8.29 29.39 21.33
CA SER A 134 -8.67 30.75 20.90
C SER A 134 -8.18 31.85 21.87
N GLY A 135 -8.39 31.67 23.18
CA GLY A 135 -7.94 32.64 24.19
C GLY A 135 -6.42 32.84 24.20
N PRO A 136 -5.63 31.77 24.35
CA PRO A 136 -4.17 31.85 24.27
C PRO A 136 -3.66 32.39 22.92
N ALA A 137 -4.27 31.99 21.80
CA ALA A 137 -3.86 32.45 20.48
C ALA A 137 -4.09 33.96 20.28
N THR A 138 -5.21 34.51 20.76
CA THR A 138 -5.46 35.97 20.74
C THR A 138 -4.46 36.72 21.62
N THR A 139 -4.07 36.17 22.77
CA THR A 139 -3.11 36.80 23.69
C THR A 139 -1.73 36.94 23.05
N VAL A 140 -1.29 35.94 22.29
CA VAL A 140 0.01 35.93 21.59
C VAL A 140 -0.02 36.74 20.29
N ALA A 141 -1.17 36.85 19.64
CA ALA A 141 -1.31 37.58 18.39
C ALA A 141 -1.11 39.10 18.55
N GLY A 142 -1.42 39.67 19.72
CA GLY A 142 -1.37 41.11 19.99
C GLY A 142 -2.77 41.73 20.08
N PRO A 143 -2.98 43.01 19.71
CA PRO A 143 -4.30 43.67 19.77
C PRO A 143 -5.23 43.24 18.62
N PHE A 144 -5.28 41.94 18.32
CA PHE A 144 -6.05 41.36 17.25
C PHE A 144 -7.02 40.31 17.79
N ARG A 145 -8.16 40.18 17.13
CA ARG A 145 -9.19 39.19 17.43
C ARG A 145 -9.18 38.09 16.37
N LEU A 146 -9.53 36.88 16.79
CA LEU A 146 -9.75 35.75 15.90
C LEU A 146 -11.25 35.59 15.64
N GLU A 147 -11.62 35.41 14.39
CA GLU A 147 -12.99 35.21 13.96
C GLU A 147 -13.06 33.96 13.09
N VAL A 148 -13.98 33.05 13.41
CA VAL A 148 -14.13 31.80 12.65
C VAL A 148 -14.88 32.10 11.36
N VAL A 149 -14.17 32.00 10.23
CA VAL A 149 -14.73 32.20 8.88
C VAL A 149 -15.41 30.92 8.40
N ARG A 150 -14.77 29.78 8.66
CA ARG A 150 -15.31 28.46 8.32
C ARG A 150 -15.30 27.58 9.57
N PRO A 151 -16.48 27.19 10.08
CA PRO A 151 -16.56 26.31 11.24
C PRO A 151 -16.09 24.89 10.87
N PRO A 152 -15.64 24.11 11.86
CA PRO A 152 -15.23 22.72 11.66
C PRO A 152 -16.39 21.77 11.37
N ALA A 153 -17.64 22.15 11.66
CA ALA A 153 -18.80 21.29 11.45
C ALA A 153 -19.10 21.09 9.96
N GLY A 154 -19.23 19.84 9.53
CA GLY A 154 -19.47 19.46 8.15
C GLY A 154 -18.28 19.65 7.21
N SER A 155 -17.07 19.86 7.73
CA SER A 155 -15.85 20.04 6.93
C SER A 155 -15.01 18.77 6.80
N ALA A 156 -15.39 17.67 7.45
CA ALA A 156 -14.66 16.42 7.40
C ALA A 156 -14.61 15.83 5.98
N GLN A 157 -13.39 15.60 5.49
CA GLN A 157 -13.11 14.94 4.21
C GLN A 157 -12.29 13.68 4.42
N ALA A 158 -12.59 12.63 3.65
CA ALA A 158 -11.83 11.39 3.70
C ALA A 158 -10.42 11.59 3.14
N LEU A 159 -9.41 11.37 3.98
CA LEU A 159 -8.00 11.29 3.61
C LEU A 159 -7.66 9.83 3.29
N GLY A 160 -7.37 9.57 2.03
CA GLY A 160 -6.87 8.28 1.60
C GLY A 160 -6.31 8.35 0.17
N PRO A 161 -5.27 7.57 -0.16
CA PRO A 161 -4.87 7.43 -1.56
C PRO A 161 -6.09 6.95 -2.34
N GLY A 162 -6.42 7.63 -3.44
CA GLY A 162 -7.61 7.33 -4.24
C GLY A 162 -7.69 5.83 -4.47
N GLY A 163 -8.72 5.17 -3.91
CA GLY A 163 -8.71 3.72 -3.76
C GLY A 163 -8.38 2.99 -5.06
N LEU A 164 -8.84 3.54 -6.19
CA LEU A 164 -8.56 3.04 -7.52
C LEU A 164 -7.05 2.93 -7.85
N GLN A 165 -6.24 3.91 -7.44
CA GLN A 165 -4.80 3.96 -7.72
C GLN A 165 -4.05 2.95 -6.83
N ALA A 166 -4.42 2.83 -5.56
CA ALA A 166 -3.81 1.88 -4.63
C ALA A 166 -4.18 0.42 -4.97
N TYR A 167 -5.46 0.14 -5.24
CA TYR A 167 -5.90 -1.19 -5.70
C TYR A 167 -5.30 -1.54 -7.07
N GLY A 168 -5.22 -0.58 -7.98
CA GLY A 168 -4.58 -0.76 -9.29
C GLY A 168 -3.10 -1.10 -9.17
N ALA A 169 -2.33 -0.33 -8.39
CA ALA A 169 -0.91 -0.59 -8.17
C ALA A 169 -0.64 -1.94 -7.49
N ALA A 170 -1.42 -2.27 -6.45
CA ALA A 170 -1.27 -3.54 -5.74
C ALA A 170 -1.67 -4.75 -6.59
N GLY A 171 -2.73 -4.63 -7.39
CA GLY A 171 -3.14 -5.66 -8.34
C GLY A 171 -2.06 -5.92 -9.40
N LEU A 172 -1.48 -4.87 -9.96
CA LEU A 172 -0.38 -4.97 -10.93
C LEU A 172 0.89 -5.58 -10.32
N ALA A 173 1.26 -5.17 -9.11
CA ALA A 173 2.40 -5.73 -8.40
C ALA A 173 2.20 -7.22 -8.08
N GLY A 174 1.02 -7.60 -7.59
CA GLY A 174 0.65 -8.99 -7.34
C GLY A 174 0.67 -9.85 -8.60
N LEU A 175 0.16 -9.33 -9.72
CA LEU A 175 0.20 -10.01 -11.02
C LEU A 175 1.64 -10.24 -11.48
N ALA A 176 2.49 -9.21 -11.42
CA ALA A 176 3.88 -9.32 -11.85
C ALA A 176 4.67 -10.34 -11.02
N LEU A 177 4.51 -10.33 -9.69
CA LEU A 177 5.13 -11.29 -8.79
C LEU A 177 4.61 -12.71 -9.04
N GLY A 178 3.30 -12.90 -9.19
CA GLY A 178 2.69 -14.19 -9.49
C GLY A 178 3.16 -14.78 -10.83
N ALA A 179 3.24 -13.95 -11.87
CA ALA A 179 3.76 -14.35 -13.18
C ALA A 179 5.25 -14.75 -13.10
N GLY A 180 6.06 -13.99 -12.36
CA GLY A 180 7.48 -14.29 -12.13
C GLY A 180 7.71 -15.63 -11.45
N VAL A 181 6.95 -15.92 -10.38
CA VAL A 181 7.00 -17.20 -9.67
C VAL A 181 6.53 -18.35 -10.56
N GLY A 182 5.44 -18.17 -11.30
CA GLY A 182 4.90 -19.19 -12.23
C GLY A 182 5.88 -19.55 -13.35
N LEU A 183 6.62 -18.57 -13.89
CA LEU A 183 7.66 -18.81 -14.89
C LEU A 183 8.87 -19.56 -14.29
N LEU A 184 9.29 -19.24 -13.07
CA LEU A 184 10.37 -19.96 -12.37
C LEU A 184 10.00 -21.42 -12.09
N VAL A 185 8.78 -21.68 -11.63
CA VAL A 185 8.26 -23.03 -11.38
C VAL A 185 8.11 -23.82 -12.69
N GLY A 186 7.57 -23.19 -13.75
CA GLY A 186 7.42 -23.81 -15.07
C GLY A 186 8.76 -24.14 -15.76
N ARG A 187 9.83 -23.40 -15.45
CA ARG A 187 11.20 -23.72 -15.88
C ARG A 187 11.73 -24.94 -15.13
N ARG A 188 11.65 -24.98 -13.81
CA ARG A 188 12.11 -26.13 -12.99
C ARG A 188 11.37 -27.43 -13.30
N ALA A 189 10.07 -27.38 -13.56
CA ALA A 189 9.28 -28.57 -13.83
C ALA A 189 9.62 -29.27 -15.16
N GLY A 190 10.12 -28.54 -16.16
CA GLY A 190 10.54 -29.15 -17.43
C GLY A 190 11.98 -29.62 -17.49
N SER A 191 12.77 -29.40 -16.44
CA SER A 191 14.10 -30.00 -16.28
C SER A 191 14.05 -31.40 -15.63
N ARG A 192 12.86 -31.89 -15.24
CA ARG A 192 12.68 -33.18 -14.55
C ARG A 192 12.16 -34.33 -15.42
N ASN A 193 12.03 -34.18 -16.74
CA ASN A 193 11.71 -35.34 -17.58
C ASN A 193 12.17 -35.18 -19.04
N PRO A 194 13.30 -35.81 -19.40
CA PRO A 194 13.35 -36.52 -20.68
C PRO A 194 13.90 -37.96 -20.62
N GLU A 195 14.31 -38.51 -19.48
CA GLU A 195 15.06 -39.79 -19.47
C GLU A 195 14.23 -41.07 -19.27
N SER A 196 12.93 -40.98 -18.98
CA SER A 196 12.12 -42.19 -18.70
C SER A 196 11.52 -42.89 -19.93
N SER A 197 11.53 -42.26 -21.11
CA SER A 197 10.95 -42.85 -22.33
C SER A 197 11.93 -43.62 -23.22
N GLU A 198 13.24 -43.46 -23.02
CA GLU A 198 14.26 -44.11 -23.87
C GLU A 198 14.71 -45.47 -23.31
N TYR A 199 14.71 -45.65 -21.99
CA TYR A 199 14.98 -46.95 -21.35
C TYR A 199 13.87 -48.00 -21.60
N ALA A 200 12.63 -47.58 -21.77
CA ALA A 200 11.51 -48.51 -22.03
C ALA A 200 11.51 -49.09 -23.46
N ARG A 201 12.14 -48.41 -24.44
CA ARG A 201 12.25 -48.93 -25.82
C ARG A 201 13.45 -49.87 -26.02
N HIS A 202 14.54 -49.68 -25.28
CA HIS A 202 15.69 -50.58 -25.36
C HIS A 202 15.49 -51.92 -24.61
N ALA A 203 14.64 -51.97 -23.58
CA ALA A 203 14.36 -53.21 -22.85
C ALA A 203 13.40 -54.17 -23.59
N ALA A 204 12.68 -53.70 -24.62
CA ALA A 204 11.72 -54.53 -25.37
C ALA A 204 12.32 -55.19 -26.63
N GLY A 205 13.54 -54.81 -27.05
CA GLY A 205 14.14 -55.26 -28.30
C GLY A 205 15.16 -56.41 -28.20
N SER A 206 15.61 -56.79 -26.98
CA SER A 206 16.76 -57.69 -26.82
C SER A 206 16.43 -59.10 -26.33
N ARG A 207 15.15 -59.48 -26.21
CA ARG A 207 14.75 -60.77 -25.59
C ARG A 207 14.24 -61.83 -26.58
N TYR A 208 14.59 -61.75 -27.86
CA TYR A 208 14.10 -62.71 -28.89
C TYR A 208 15.18 -63.33 -29.80
N ALA A 209 16.47 -63.26 -29.45
CA ALA A 209 17.54 -63.71 -30.36
C ALA A 209 18.47 -64.82 -29.82
N ASP A 210 18.20 -65.45 -28.67
CA ASP A 210 19.19 -66.35 -28.06
C ASP A 210 18.63 -67.63 -27.41
N THR A 211 17.55 -68.20 -27.98
CA THR A 211 17.00 -69.50 -27.53
C THR A 211 16.48 -70.33 -28.71
N ALA A 212 17.39 -70.72 -29.60
CA ALA A 212 17.34 -71.91 -30.45
C ALA A 212 18.80 -72.07 -30.93
N GLU A 213 19.57 -73.09 -30.58
CA GLU A 213 19.29 -74.51 -30.71
C GLU A 213 20.14 -75.29 -29.70
N GLU A 214 19.49 -76.09 -28.85
CA GLU A 214 20.12 -77.16 -28.09
C GLU A 214 19.41 -78.48 -28.47
N SER A 215 20.22 -79.50 -28.75
CA SER A 215 19.88 -80.92 -28.60
C SER A 215 19.18 -81.66 -29.76
N THR A 216 19.99 -82.37 -30.56
CA THR A 216 19.64 -83.74 -30.96
C THR A 216 20.82 -84.68 -30.77
N LEU A 217 20.51 -85.79 -30.09
CA LEU A 217 21.32 -86.87 -29.56
C LEU A 217 21.94 -87.79 -30.64
N HIS A 218 23.09 -88.37 -30.29
CA HIS A 218 23.44 -89.80 -30.43
C HIS A 218 23.87 -90.40 -31.79
N THR A 219 25.12 -90.90 -31.84
CA THR A 219 25.49 -92.32 -32.08
C THR A 219 26.91 -92.43 -32.69
N GLU A 220 27.86 -92.93 -31.88
CA GLU A 220 29.13 -93.58 -32.31
C GLU A 220 28.81 -94.85 -33.14
N PRO A 221 29.67 -95.38 -34.03
CA PRO A 221 31.09 -95.66 -33.75
C PRO A 221 32.08 -95.57 -34.94
N MET A 222 33.34 -95.89 -34.61
CA MET A 222 34.33 -96.65 -35.41
C MET A 222 35.54 -95.88 -36.01
N SER A 223 36.68 -96.09 -35.34
CA SER A 223 38.09 -95.99 -35.81
C SER A 223 38.33 -96.62 -37.20
N PRO A 224 39.41 -96.30 -37.95
CA PRO A 224 40.80 -96.35 -37.45
C PRO A 224 41.79 -95.27 -37.96
N GLU A 225 42.91 -95.22 -37.24
CA GLU A 225 44.28 -94.83 -37.63
C GLU A 225 44.63 -95.06 -39.13
N PRO A 226 45.59 -94.33 -39.74
CA PRO A 226 47.01 -94.58 -39.42
C PRO A 226 48.03 -93.41 -39.59
N THR A 227 49.14 -93.56 -38.86
CA THR A 227 50.55 -93.29 -39.22
C THR A 227 51.05 -91.92 -39.73
N SER A 228 51.83 -91.28 -38.85
CA SER A 228 53.23 -90.84 -39.04
C SER A 228 53.82 -90.65 -40.46
N ARG A 229 54.35 -89.44 -40.68
CA ARG A 229 55.69 -89.18 -41.24
C ARG A 229 56.23 -87.84 -40.78
#